data_AF-A0A7J3MW79-F1
#
_entry.id   AF-A0A7J3MW79-F1
#
_cell.length_a   1.000
_cell.length_b   1.000
_cell.length_c   1.000
_cell.angle_alpha   90.00
_cell.angle_beta   90.00
_cell.angle_gamma   90.00
#
_symmetry.space_group_name_H-M   'P 1'
#
loop_
_entity.id
_entity.type
_entity.pdbx_description
1 polymer ?
#
loop_
_entity_poly.entity_id
_entity_poly.type
_entity_poly.pdbx_seq_one_letter_code
_entity_poly.pdbx_strand_id
1 'polypeptide(L)'
;MKMQRPNPVLEEILRLLSEPSLRGLATLRHYPMERQIYARFGRCGFAIDLLMEKDHAKRHVSVLVEAVADSSAKGVKKSYDKAKGRITCIVAEITSKGIKYKTIKSKYSNAKELFGYVEKVRTAFYERYRSLKPGIPPGTDPVPGEIFHAAGIPDTELFLGV
;
A
#
# COMPACT_ATOMS: atom_id res chain seq x y z
N MET A 1 -3.69 16.90 -25.36
CA MET A 1 -3.13 16.22 -24.16
C MET A 1 -3.72 14.81 -24.09
N LYS A 2 -2.90 13.75 -24.10
CA LYS A 2 -3.42 12.40 -23.84
C LYS A 2 -3.79 12.31 -22.37
N MET A 3 -5.08 12.15 -22.05
CA MET A 3 -5.50 11.77 -20.70
C MET A 3 -4.80 10.46 -20.35
N GLN A 4 -3.89 10.53 -19.39
CA GLN A 4 -3.18 9.37 -18.88
C GLN A 4 -4.23 8.48 -18.24
N ARG A 5 -4.50 7.30 -18.83
CA ARG A 5 -5.43 6.34 -18.23
C ARG A 5 -4.96 6.05 -16.79
N PRO A 6 -5.84 6.15 -15.79
CA PRO A 6 -5.46 5.93 -14.41
C PRO A 6 -4.92 4.51 -14.22
N ASN A 7 -3.96 4.37 -13.31
CA ASN A 7 -3.25 3.12 -13.08
C ASN A 7 -4.15 2.16 -12.26
N PRO A 8 -4.49 0.96 -12.77
CA PRO A 8 -5.48 0.09 -12.13
C PRO A 8 -5.05 -0.41 -10.75
N VAL A 9 -3.73 -0.51 -10.48
CA VAL A 9 -3.24 -0.85 -9.14
C VAL A 9 -3.50 0.29 -8.16
N LEU A 10 -3.17 1.52 -8.57
CA LEU A 10 -3.41 2.71 -7.75
C LEU A 10 -4.91 2.86 -7.47
N GLU A 11 -5.76 2.73 -8.49
CA GLU A 11 -7.21 2.84 -8.34
C GLU A 11 -7.78 1.82 -7.35
N GLU A 12 -7.36 0.55 -7.45
CA GLU A 12 -7.84 -0.48 -6.53
C GLU A 12 -7.49 -0.15 -5.07
N ILE A 13 -6.27 0.29 -4.82
CA ILE A 13 -5.79 0.58 -3.46
C ILE A 13 -6.52 1.79 -2.90
N LEU A 14 -6.66 2.86 -3.69
CA LEU A 14 -7.42 4.05 -3.28
C LEU A 14 -8.89 3.71 -3.03
N ARG A 15 -9.50 2.87 -3.88
CA ARG A 15 -10.87 2.37 -3.70
C ARG A 15 -11.01 1.67 -2.35
N LEU A 16 -10.11 0.74 -2.03
CA LEU A 16 -10.12 0.02 -0.75
C LEU A 16 -9.96 0.97 0.45
N LEU A 17 -9.03 1.91 0.39
CA LEU A 17 -8.81 2.88 1.47
C LEU A 17 -9.99 3.85 1.66
N SER A 18 -10.73 4.13 0.59
CA SER A 18 -11.92 4.98 0.62
C SER A 18 -13.20 4.26 1.03
N GLU A 19 -13.19 2.93 1.20
CA GLU A 19 -14.42 2.19 1.47
C GLU A 19 -15.05 2.64 2.80
N PRO A 20 -16.34 3.02 2.80
CA PRO A 20 -17.04 3.42 4.03
C PRO A 20 -17.09 2.32 5.09
N SER A 21 -17.00 1.06 4.67
CA SER A 21 -16.97 -0.12 5.53
C SER A 21 -15.63 -0.32 6.24
N LEU A 22 -14.57 0.39 5.85
CA LEU A 22 -13.25 0.28 6.47
C LEU A 22 -13.33 0.78 7.92
N ARG A 23 -13.00 -0.09 8.88
CA ARG A 23 -13.01 0.19 10.32
C ARG A 23 -11.63 0.14 10.95
N GLY A 24 -10.72 -0.64 10.37
CA GLY A 24 -9.34 -0.68 10.81
C GLY A 24 -8.38 -0.82 9.63
N LEU A 25 -7.18 -0.29 9.79
CA LEU A 25 -6.09 -0.49 8.85
C LEU A 25 -4.77 -0.61 9.59
N ALA A 26 -3.89 -1.42 9.02
CA ALA A 26 -2.50 -1.49 9.41
C ALA A 26 -1.59 -1.48 8.19
N THR A 27 -0.36 -1.03 8.39
CA THR A 27 0.73 -1.28 7.43
C THR A 27 1.69 -2.29 8.03
N LEU A 28 1.94 -3.37 7.29
CA LEU A 28 2.84 -4.45 7.72
C LEU A 28 4.27 -4.19 7.23
N ARG A 29 4.41 -3.31 6.24
CA ARG A 29 5.66 -2.98 5.56
C ARG A 29 5.53 -1.57 5.00
N HIS A 30 5.93 -0.57 5.77
CA HIS A 30 6.04 0.81 5.30
C HIS A 30 7.52 1.15 5.21
N TYR A 31 8.11 1.21 4.02
CA TYR A 31 9.47 1.74 3.92
C TYR A 31 9.40 3.26 3.73
N PRO A 32 9.67 4.07 4.78
CA PRO A 32 10.07 5.45 4.54
C PRO A 32 11.30 5.55 3.60
N MET A 33 11.99 4.42 3.40
CA MET A 33 13.14 4.24 2.52
C MET A 33 12.80 3.58 1.17
N GLU A 34 11.54 3.45 0.72
CA GLU A 34 11.20 2.76 -0.55
C GLU A 34 12.00 3.30 -1.73
N ARG A 35 12.17 4.63 -1.78
CA ARG A 35 12.98 5.27 -2.81
C ARG A 35 14.44 4.83 -2.76
N GLN A 36 15.00 4.65 -1.57
CA GLN A 36 16.39 4.20 -1.39
C GLN A 36 16.54 2.71 -1.73
N ILE A 37 15.58 1.87 -1.32
CA ILE A 37 15.56 0.44 -1.66
C ILE A 37 15.45 0.28 -3.18
N TYR A 38 14.53 1.00 -3.81
CA TYR A 38 14.38 1.00 -5.25
C TYR A 38 15.66 1.49 -5.96
N ALA A 39 16.31 2.54 -5.46
CA ALA A 39 17.56 3.03 -6.04
C ALA A 39 18.68 1.98 -6.00
N ARG A 40 18.72 1.12 -4.98
CA ARG A 40 19.72 0.06 -4.83
C ARG A 40 19.39 -1.19 -5.65
N PHE A 41 18.13 -1.62 -5.63
CA PHE A 41 17.73 -2.95 -6.11
C PHE A 41 16.82 -2.91 -7.34
N GLY A 42 16.34 -1.75 -7.76
CA GLY A 42 15.30 -1.61 -8.78
C GLY A 42 13.99 -2.29 -8.38
N ARG A 43 13.78 -2.51 -7.07
CA ARG A 43 12.63 -3.20 -6.48
C ARG A 43 12.21 -2.47 -5.22
N CYS A 44 10.91 -2.37 -4.98
CA CYS A 44 10.31 -1.76 -3.79
C CYS A 44 8.89 -2.30 -3.59
N GLY A 45 8.27 -2.09 -2.44
CA GLY A 45 6.90 -2.56 -2.23
C GLY A 45 6.42 -2.55 -0.79
N PHE A 46 5.12 -2.38 -0.60
CA PHE A 46 4.50 -2.28 0.71
C PHE A 46 3.41 -3.33 0.89
N ALA A 47 2.98 -3.49 2.13
CA ALA A 47 1.83 -4.30 2.48
C ALA A 47 0.93 -3.55 3.47
N ILE A 48 -0.37 -3.65 3.26
CA ILE A 48 -1.40 -3.11 4.15
C ILE A 48 -2.45 -4.18 4.46
N ASP A 49 -2.94 -4.18 5.69
CA ASP A 49 -4.09 -4.95 6.12
C ASP A 49 -5.25 -4.02 6.40
N LEU A 50 -6.45 -4.46 6.04
CA LEU A 50 -7.68 -3.70 6.16
C LEU A 50 -8.73 -4.57 6.83
N LEU A 51 -9.34 -4.04 7.89
CA LEU A 51 -10.52 -4.60 8.52
C LEU A 51 -11.74 -3.85 8.00
N MET A 52 -12.57 -4.54 7.23
CA MET A 52 -13.83 -4.01 6.74
C MET A 52 -14.97 -4.62 7.56
N GLU A 53 -15.95 -3.79 7.92
CA GLU A 53 -17.15 -4.20 8.63
C GLU A 53 -18.39 -3.65 7.95
N LYS A 54 -19.31 -4.54 7.59
CA LYS A 54 -20.62 -4.20 7.02
C LYS A 54 -21.66 -5.18 7.55
N ASP A 55 -22.79 -4.65 8.02
CA ASP A 55 -23.92 -5.46 8.53
C ASP A 55 -23.48 -6.51 9.57
N HIS A 56 -22.59 -6.11 10.50
CA HIS A 56 -21.94 -6.96 11.53
C HIS A 56 -21.03 -8.08 10.99
N ALA A 57 -20.84 -8.20 9.68
CA ALA A 57 -19.87 -9.10 9.09
C ALA A 57 -18.50 -8.41 8.97
N LYS A 58 -17.49 -9.01 9.61
CA LYS A 58 -16.08 -8.63 9.45
C LYS A 58 -15.47 -9.38 8.27
N ARG A 59 -14.72 -8.67 7.42
CA ARG A 59 -13.79 -9.27 6.46
C ARG A 59 -12.42 -8.63 6.59
N HIS A 60 -11.38 -9.45 6.45
CA HIS A 60 -10.01 -8.99 6.40
C HIS A 60 -9.54 -8.95 4.96
N VAL A 61 -8.89 -7.86 4.58
CA VAL A 61 -8.31 -7.69 3.25
C VAL A 61 -6.84 -7.34 3.39
N SER A 62 -5.98 -8.24 2.96
CA SER A 62 -4.54 -8.00 2.89
C SER A 62 -4.16 -7.60 1.47
N VAL A 63 -3.35 -6.55 1.34
CA VAL A 63 -2.87 -6.06 0.05
C VAL A 63 -1.34 -6.07 0.07
N LEU A 64 -0.74 -6.79 -0.86
CA LEU A 64 0.70 -6.81 -1.11
C LEU A 64 0.99 -6.16 -2.46
N VAL A 65 1.86 -5.15 -2.47
CA VAL A 65 2.26 -4.46 -3.69
C VAL A 65 3.77 -4.56 -3.87
N GLU A 66 4.19 -5.00 -5.05
CA GLU A 66 5.59 -4.98 -5.47
C GLU A 66 5.76 -4.21 -6.78
N ALA A 67 6.77 -3.34 -6.82
CA ALA A 67 7.22 -2.69 -8.04
C ALA A 67 8.63 -3.17 -8.39
N VAL A 68 8.83 -3.48 -9.67
CA VAL A 68 10.08 -4.06 -10.19
C VAL A 68 10.43 -3.37 -11.50
N ALA A 69 11.63 -2.77 -11.55
CA ALA A 69 12.21 -2.23 -12.77
C ALA A 69 12.48 -3.37 -13.75
N ASP A 70 12.19 -3.17 -15.05
CA ASP A 70 12.36 -4.21 -16.08
C ASP A 70 13.82 -4.71 -16.19
N SER A 71 14.79 -3.94 -15.68
CA SER A 71 16.22 -4.26 -15.70
C SER A 71 16.82 -4.57 -14.33
N SER A 72 16.00 -4.73 -13.29
CA SER A 72 16.45 -5.02 -11.91
C SER A 72 17.27 -6.32 -11.79
N ALA A 73 17.07 -7.29 -12.67
CA ALA A 73 17.79 -8.56 -12.68
C ALA A 73 19.08 -8.56 -13.55
N LYS A 74 19.50 -7.42 -14.11
CA LYS A 74 20.57 -7.37 -15.13
C LYS A 74 21.71 -6.41 -14.77
N GLY A 75 22.91 -6.97 -14.55
CA GLY A 75 24.21 -6.30 -14.59
C GLY A 75 24.40 -5.11 -13.63
N VAL A 76 25.53 -4.41 -13.77
CA VAL A 76 25.83 -3.20 -13.00
C VAL A 76 24.98 -2.04 -13.52
N LYS A 77 24.14 -1.47 -12.65
CA LYS A 77 23.30 -0.29 -12.95
C LYS A 77 23.80 0.92 -12.18
N LYS A 78 23.92 2.05 -12.88
CA LYS A 78 24.24 3.35 -12.27
C LYS A 78 23.04 4.00 -11.58
N SER A 79 21.81 3.78 -12.08
CA SER A 79 20.57 4.33 -11.51
C SER A 79 19.32 3.66 -12.11
N TYR A 80 18.19 3.74 -11.40
CA TYR A 80 16.85 3.32 -11.83
C TYR A 80 15.88 4.49 -12.08
N ASP A 81 16.32 5.75 -12.04
CA ASP A 81 15.43 6.92 -12.11
C ASP A 81 14.61 6.97 -13.40
N LYS A 82 15.23 6.60 -14.53
CA LYS A 82 14.60 6.54 -15.86
C LYS A 82 14.09 5.14 -16.21
N ALA A 83 14.18 4.17 -15.28
CA ALA A 83 13.78 2.81 -15.56
C ALA A 83 12.26 2.68 -15.56
N LYS A 84 11.72 2.14 -16.65
CA LYS A 84 10.37 1.59 -16.68
C LYS A 84 10.30 0.28 -15.89
N GLY A 85 9.10 -0.13 -15.52
CA GLY A 85 8.90 -1.38 -14.82
C GLY A 85 7.44 -1.76 -14.67
N ARG A 86 7.21 -2.68 -13.74
CA ARG A 86 5.91 -3.32 -13.51
C ARG A 86 5.55 -3.21 -12.04
N ILE A 87 4.25 -3.10 -11.80
CA ILE A 87 3.66 -3.15 -10.46
C ILE A 87 2.74 -4.37 -10.43
N THR A 88 2.89 -5.21 -9.41
CA THR A 88 1.99 -6.30 -9.10
C THR A 88 1.34 -6.00 -7.76
N CYS A 89 0.01 -6.03 -7.73
CA CYS A 89 -0.79 -5.92 -6.52
C CYS A 89 -1.56 -7.23 -6.34
N ILE A 90 -1.42 -7.84 -5.17
CA ILE A 90 -2.15 -9.03 -4.76
C ILE A 90 -3.06 -8.62 -3.62
N VAL A 91 -4.35 -8.83 -3.79
CA VAL A 91 -5.37 -8.62 -2.77
C VAL A 91 -5.86 -9.99 -2.31
N ALA A 92 -5.73 -10.27 -1.03
CA ALA A 92 -6.27 -11.46 -0.39
C ALA A 92 -7.43 -11.06 0.52
N GLU A 93 -8.64 -11.52 0.21
CA GLU A 93 -9.83 -11.34 1.03
C GLU A 93 -10.06 -12.61 1.86
N ILE A 94 -9.90 -12.48 3.18
CA ILE A 94 -10.06 -13.56 4.14
C ILE A 94 -11.49 -13.48 4.68
N THR A 95 -12.23 -14.57 4.52
CA THR A 95 -13.60 -14.74 4.99
C THR A 95 -13.71 -16.02 5.81
N SER A 96 -14.86 -16.24 6.47
CA SER A 96 -15.14 -17.50 7.16
C SER A 96 -15.13 -18.73 6.24
N LYS A 97 -15.22 -18.55 4.92
CA LYS A 97 -15.21 -19.62 3.90
C LYS A 97 -13.82 -19.88 3.30
N GLY A 98 -12.79 -19.17 3.75
CA GLY A 98 -11.42 -19.27 3.23
C GLY A 98 -10.92 -17.96 2.61
N ILE A 99 -9.83 -18.06 1.83
CA ILE A 99 -9.11 -16.91 1.28
C ILE A 99 -9.34 -16.81 -0.23
N LYS A 100 -9.78 -15.63 -0.69
CA LYS A 100 -9.93 -15.31 -2.11
C LYS A 100 -8.83 -14.35 -2.56
N TYR A 101 -8.12 -14.72 -3.63
CA TYR A 101 -7.05 -13.90 -4.19
C TYR A 101 -7.49 -13.15 -5.45
N LYS A 102 -7.04 -11.91 -5.60
CA LYS A 102 -7.14 -11.10 -6.83
C LYS A 102 -5.76 -10.52 -7.12
N THR A 103 -5.26 -10.75 -8.33
CA THR A 103 -3.98 -10.16 -8.78
C THR A 103 -4.25 -9.08 -9.83
N ILE A 104 -3.67 -7.90 -9.63
CA ILE A 104 -3.75 -6.77 -10.55
C ILE A 104 -2.33 -6.41 -10.95
N LYS A 105 -2.09 -6.25 -12.25
CA LYS A 105 -0.78 -5.88 -12.80
C LYS A 105 -0.88 -4.56 -13.54
N SER A 106 0.14 -3.75 -13.41
CA SER A 106 0.28 -2.49 -14.15
C SER A 106 1.73 -2.21 -14.51
N LYS A 107 1.97 -1.14 -15.26
CA LYS A 107 3.30 -0.67 -15.66
C LYS A 107 3.51 0.78 -15.22
N TYR A 108 4.76 1.16 -15.12
CA TYR A 108 5.19 2.55 -14.98
C TYR A 108 6.37 2.83 -15.92
N SER A 109 6.51 4.09 -16.32
CA SER A 109 7.43 4.53 -17.35
C SER A 109 8.76 5.02 -16.79
N ASN A 110 8.76 5.48 -15.53
CA ASN A 110 9.95 5.97 -14.81
C ASN A 110 9.70 6.03 -13.30
N ALA A 111 10.76 6.27 -12.51
CA ALA A 111 10.66 6.36 -11.06
C ALA A 111 9.76 7.50 -10.59
N LYS A 112 9.74 8.65 -11.29
CA LYS A 112 8.88 9.79 -10.92
C LYS A 112 7.40 9.40 -10.97
N GLU A 113 6.97 8.69 -12.00
CA GLU A 113 5.61 8.17 -12.12
C GLU A 113 5.29 7.17 -11.00
N LEU A 114 6.18 6.19 -10.77
CA LEU A 114 6.02 5.20 -9.70
C LEU A 114 5.86 5.87 -8.32
N PHE A 115 6.77 6.77 -7.94
CA PHE A 115 6.70 7.44 -6.64
C PHE A 115 5.56 8.44 -6.56
N GLY A 116 5.09 8.99 -7.68
CA GLY A 116 3.84 9.75 -7.72
C GLY A 116 2.62 8.91 -7.31
N TYR A 117 2.60 7.61 -7.66
CA TYR A 117 1.55 6.69 -7.18
C TYR A 117 1.72 6.36 -5.70
N VAL A 118 2.95 6.11 -5.24
CA VAL A 118 3.26 5.82 -3.83
C VAL A 118 2.80 6.97 -2.93
N GLU A 119 3.10 8.22 -3.29
CA GLU A 119 2.68 9.38 -2.52
C GLU A 119 1.15 9.50 -2.42
N LYS A 120 0.41 9.21 -3.50
CA LYS A 120 -1.06 9.21 -3.46
C LYS A 120 -1.60 8.15 -2.50
N VAL A 121 -1.07 6.94 -2.54
CA VAL A 121 -1.45 5.87 -1.60
C VAL A 121 -1.10 6.27 -0.17
N ARG A 122 0.10 6.80 0.05
CA ARG A 122 0.57 7.24 1.37
C ARG A 122 -0.35 8.31 1.95
N THR A 123 -0.69 9.34 1.17
CA THR A 123 -1.62 10.39 1.60
C THR A 123 -2.98 9.81 1.96
N ALA A 124 -3.58 8.99 1.09
CA ALA A 124 -4.88 8.38 1.35
C ALA A 124 -4.87 7.46 2.58
N PHE A 125 -3.79 6.69 2.77
CA PHE A 125 -3.61 5.84 3.94
C PHE A 125 -3.59 6.67 5.22
N TYR A 126 -2.79 7.74 5.27
CA TYR A 126 -2.69 8.57 6.48
C TYR A 126 -3.95 9.40 6.74
N GLU A 127 -4.64 9.88 5.71
CA GLU A 127 -5.96 10.51 5.85
C GLU A 127 -6.95 9.53 6.49
N ARG A 128 -6.99 8.30 5.98
CA ARG A 128 -7.89 7.27 6.50
C ARG A 128 -7.51 6.85 7.91
N TYR A 129 -6.22 6.63 8.18
CA TYR A 129 -5.68 6.34 9.51
C TYR A 129 -6.08 7.39 10.54
N ARG A 130 -5.89 8.68 10.23
CA ARG A 130 -6.31 9.78 11.13
C ARG A 130 -7.81 9.79 11.36
N SER A 131 -8.61 9.51 10.33
CA SER A 131 -10.08 9.45 10.48
C SER A 131 -10.56 8.30 11.37
N LEU A 132 -9.76 7.24 11.52
CA LEU A 132 -10.10 6.04 12.30
C LEU A 132 -9.46 6.02 13.69
N LYS A 133 -8.50 6.92 13.97
CA LYS A 133 -7.86 7.00 15.28
C LYS A 133 -8.70 7.87 16.23
N PRO A 134 -9.27 7.32 17.32
CA PRO A 134 -9.98 8.13 18.30
C PRO A 134 -8.99 9.05 19.05
N GLY A 135 -9.33 10.34 19.18
CA GLY A 135 -8.79 11.20 20.24
C GLY A 135 -7.40 11.82 20.05
N ILE A 136 -6.88 11.99 18.83
CA ILE A 136 -5.67 12.82 18.62
C ILE A 136 -6.06 14.19 18.03
N PRO A 137 -5.91 15.29 18.78
CA PRO A 137 -6.21 16.64 18.29
C PRO A 137 -5.32 17.02 17.09
N PRO A 138 -5.85 17.82 16.13
CA PRO A 138 -5.03 18.41 15.07
C PRO A 138 -3.90 19.24 15.69
N GLY A 139 -2.63 18.93 15.38
CA GLY A 139 -1.46 19.70 15.84
C GLY A 139 -0.59 19.04 16.92
N THR A 140 -0.82 17.78 17.26
CA THR A 140 0.18 16.97 17.98
C THR A 140 1.32 16.60 17.03
N ASP A 141 2.56 16.75 17.52
CA ASP A 141 3.77 16.65 16.72
C ASP A 141 3.82 15.37 15.85
N PRO A 142 4.37 15.46 14.63
CA PRO A 142 4.56 14.29 13.79
C PRO A 142 5.48 13.30 14.53
N VAL A 143 4.92 12.17 14.96
CA VAL A 143 5.69 11.09 15.59
C VAL A 143 6.81 10.68 14.64
N PRO A 144 8.08 10.96 14.97
CA PRO A 144 9.20 10.59 14.13
C PRO A 144 9.46 9.10 14.34
N GLY A 145 9.00 8.26 13.41
CA GLY A 145 9.56 6.90 13.27
C GLY A 145 8.71 5.70 13.69
N GLU A 146 7.41 5.82 13.97
CA GLU A 146 6.57 4.62 14.18
C GLU A 146 6.20 3.98 12.83
N ILE A 147 6.88 2.90 12.45
CA ILE A 147 6.74 2.23 11.13
C ILE A 147 5.65 1.13 11.14
N PHE A 148 5.00 0.87 12.27
CA PHE A 148 3.89 -0.09 12.39
C PHE A 148 2.66 0.62 12.96
N HIS A 149 1.86 1.21 12.08
CA HIS A 149 0.60 1.81 12.48
C HIS A 149 -0.49 0.75 12.43
N ALA A 150 -1.07 0.39 13.58
CA ALA A 150 -2.36 -0.28 13.65
C ALA A 150 -3.38 0.71 14.21
N ALA A 151 -4.45 0.99 13.46
CA ALA A 151 -5.59 1.76 13.95
C ALA A 151 -6.86 0.94 13.76
N GLY A 152 -7.63 0.78 14.83
CA GLY A 152 -8.94 0.13 14.79
C GLY A 152 -8.92 -1.38 14.51
N ILE A 153 -7.74 -2.01 14.49
CA ILE A 153 -7.61 -3.49 14.41
C ILE A 153 -7.16 -3.98 15.79
N PRO A 154 -7.97 -4.80 16.49
CA PRO A 154 -7.55 -5.46 17.72
C PRO A 154 -6.37 -6.41 17.50
N ASP A 155 -5.50 -6.59 18.50
CA ASP A 155 -4.31 -7.45 18.38
C ASP A 155 -4.64 -8.90 18.00
N THR A 156 -5.77 -9.41 18.51
CA THR A 156 -6.30 -10.75 18.17
C THR A 156 -6.66 -10.91 16.70
N GLU A 157 -6.85 -9.80 15.99
CA GLU A 157 -7.25 -9.75 14.58
C GLU A 157 -6.10 -9.28 13.67
N LEU A 158 -4.90 -9.06 14.23
CA LEU A 158 -3.69 -8.78 13.47
C LEU A 158 -3.07 -10.08 12.97
N PHE A 159 -2.91 -10.23 11.65
CA PHE A 159 -2.26 -11.38 11.03
C PHE A 159 -0.75 -11.16 10.85
N LEU A 160 -0.09 -10.58 11.87
CA LEU A 160 1.34 -10.33 11.87
C LEU A 160 2.10 -11.61 12.27
N GLY A 161 2.34 -12.49 11.30
CA GLY A 161 3.37 -13.53 11.40
C GLY A 161 4.72 -12.95 11.01
N VAL A 162 5.69 -12.91 11.93
CA VAL A 162 7.09 -12.57 11.63
C VAL A 162 7.79 -13.79 11.06
#